data_AF-A0A2V8LA85-F1
#
_entry.id   AF-A0A2V8LA85-F1
#
_cell.length_a   1.000
_cell.length_b   1.000
_cell.length_c   1.000
_cell.angle_alpha   90.00
_cell.angle_beta   90.00
_cell.angle_gamma   90.00
#
_symmetry.space_group_name_H-M   'P 1'
#
loop_
_entity.id
_entity.type
_entity.pdbx_description
1 polymer ?
#
loop_
_entity_poly.entity_id
_entity_poly.type
_entity_poly.pdbx_seq_one_letter_code
_entity_poly.pdbx_strand_id
1 'polypeptide(L)'
;MGGWLLKGILKWPLIVTAIVVVLRVIVERAGAPPAVSNMLSVAALTTVLGPLYFALQIGLARKPHPYWMLIRLIFIYAVCARAMVLPTYWAARMFNWTESRFAGVDARNPFVGFIAVPVITAAVWIVASMVIGSAIGYITLAMVRSRMKTT
;
A
#
# COMPACT_ATOMS: atom_id res chain seq x y z
N MET A 1 -5.37 -7.75 -24.35
CA MET A 1 -4.82 -6.37 -24.20
C MET A 1 -4.91 -5.75 -22.79
N GLY A 2 -5.12 -6.52 -21.70
CA GLY A 2 -5.26 -5.95 -20.33
C GLY A 2 -3.97 -5.79 -19.52
N GLY A 3 -2.97 -6.66 -19.72
CA GLY A 3 -1.77 -6.71 -18.86
C GLY A 3 -0.83 -5.51 -18.98
N TRP A 4 -0.64 -4.97 -20.18
CA TRP A 4 0.19 -3.78 -20.42
C TRP A 4 -0.39 -2.50 -19.79
N LEU A 5 -1.72 -2.41 -19.74
CA LEU A 5 -2.44 -1.25 -19.22
C LEU A 5 -2.46 -1.24 -17.69
N LEU A 6 -2.60 -2.42 -17.06
CA LEU A 6 -2.39 -2.58 -15.62
C LEU A 6 -0.96 -2.23 -15.23
N LYS A 7 0.04 -2.67 -16.00
CA LYS A 7 1.45 -2.29 -15.77
C LYS A 7 1.66 -0.78 -15.80
N GLY A 8 1.05 -0.07 -16.75
CA GLY A 8 1.17 1.39 -16.86
C GLY A 8 0.62 2.15 -15.65
N ILE A 9 -0.60 1.81 -15.23
CA ILE A 9 -1.28 2.46 -14.09
C ILE A 9 -0.57 2.12 -12.77
N LEU A 10 -0.06 0.90 -12.62
CA LEU A 10 0.54 0.43 -11.37
C LEU A 10 1.99 0.90 -11.19
N LYS A 11 2.72 1.19 -12.28
CA LYS A 11 4.14 1.55 -12.26
C LYS A 11 4.44 2.73 -11.34
N TRP A 12 3.73 3.84 -11.52
CA TRP A 12 3.97 5.07 -10.76
C TRP A 12 3.69 4.91 -9.25
N PRO A 13 2.52 4.39 -8.84
CA PRO A 13 2.25 4.10 -7.43
C PRO A 13 3.30 3.18 -6.79
N LEU A 14 3.77 2.16 -7.51
CA LEU A 14 4.81 1.26 -7.00
C LEU A 14 6.16 1.95 -6.82
N ILE A 15 6.57 2.81 -7.77
CA ILE A 15 7.80 3.60 -7.64
C ILE A 15 7.72 4.52 -6.42
N VAL A 16 6.61 5.26 -6.28
CA VAL A 16 6.39 6.15 -5.13
C VAL A 16 6.42 5.36 -3.82
N THR A 17 5.81 4.17 -3.81
CA THR A 17 5.82 3.30 -2.62
C THR A 17 7.21 2.83 -2.27
N ALA A 18 8.00 2.40 -3.25
CA ALA A 18 9.38 1.98 -3.03
C ALA A 18 10.21 3.12 -2.42
N ILE A 19 10.08 4.34 -2.97
CA ILE A 19 10.73 5.53 -2.43
C ILE A 19 10.30 5.78 -0.98
N VAL A 20 9.00 5.73 -0.69
CA VAL A 20 8.47 5.99 0.65
C VAL A 20 8.91 4.94 1.66
N VAL A 21 8.98 3.66 1.27
CA VAL A 21 9.52 2.58 2.12
C VAL A 21 10.97 2.89 2.50
N VAL A 22 11.81 3.25 1.53
CA VAL A 22 13.23 3.55 1.76
C VAL A 22 13.39 4.81 2.61
N LEU A 23 12.71 5.90 2.26
CA LEU A 23 12.75 7.16 3.02
C LEU A 23 12.30 6.96 4.45
N ARG A 24 11.23 6.19 4.67
CA ARG A 24 10.75 5.89 6.02
C ARG A 24 11.82 5.20 6.86
N VAL A 25 12.52 4.22 6.29
CA VAL A 25 13.61 3.53 6.99
C VAL A 25 14.74 4.50 7.32
N ILE A 26 15.15 5.36 6.39
CA ILE A 26 16.19 6.38 6.61
C ILE A 26 15.80 7.33 7.74
N VAL A 27 14.57 7.85 7.71
CA VAL A 27 14.05 8.81 8.69
C VAL A 27 13.95 8.17 10.09
N GLU A 28 13.46 6.93 10.17
CA GLU A 28 13.44 6.17 11.43
C GLU A 28 14.86 5.92 11.96
N ARG A 29 15.81 5.55 11.07
CA ARG A 29 17.22 5.37 11.47
C ARG A 29 17.91 6.66 11.90
N ALA A 30 17.48 7.81 11.37
CA ALA A 30 17.99 9.12 11.77
C ALA A 30 17.45 9.58 13.15
N GLY A 31 16.66 8.76 13.84
CA GLY A 31 16.08 9.08 15.15
C GLY A 31 14.92 10.06 15.08
N ALA A 32 14.28 10.20 13.92
CA ALA A 32 13.16 11.11 13.77
C ALA A 32 11.98 10.70 14.66
N PRO A 33 11.21 11.67 15.19
CA PRO A 33 10.03 11.37 16.00
C PRO A 33 9.02 10.49 15.24
N PRO A 34 8.28 9.61 15.94
CA PRO A 34 7.29 8.72 15.31
C PRO A 34 6.27 9.44 14.45
N ALA A 35 5.91 10.69 14.80
CA ALA A 35 5.01 11.54 14.03
C ALA A 35 5.54 11.77 12.60
N VAL A 36 6.83 12.07 12.45
CA VAL A 36 7.47 12.36 11.16
C VAL A 36 7.59 11.09 10.31
N SER A 37 8.01 9.98 10.90
CA SER A 37 8.07 8.69 10.21
C SER A 37 6.69 8.16 9.80
N ASN A 38 5.64 8.49 10.56
CA ASN A 38 4.26 8.11 10.25
C ASN A 38 3.65 8.93 9.11
N MET A 39 4.19 10.11 8.79
CA MET A 39 3.79 10.82 7.55
C MET A 39 4.18 10.01 6.31
N LEU A 40 5.27 9.23 6.39
CA LEU A 40 5.72 8.30 5.35
C LEU A 40 5.00 6.93 5.48
N SER A 41 3.70 6.95 5.76
CA SER A 41 2.94 5.72 5.96
C SER A 41 2.59 5.03 4.65
N VAL A 42 3.25 3.89 4.40
CA VAL A 42 2.88 2.95 3.33
C VAL A 42 1.42 2.50 3.48
N ALA A 43 0.91 2.39 4.70
CA ALA A 43 -0.49 2.07 4.92
C ALA A 43 -1.41 3.13 4.31
N ALA A 44 -1.16 4.41 4.55
CA ALA A 44 -1.95 5.51 3.97
C ALA A 44 -1.87 5.54 2.43
N LEU A 45 -0.70 5.22 1.88
CA LEU A 45 -0.53 5.05 0.43
C LEU A 45 -1.42 3.93 -0.12
N THR A 46 -1.43 2.76 0.52
CA THR A 46 -2.21 1.60 0.07
C THR A 46 -3.72 1.71 0.33
N THR A 47 -4.13 2.38 1.40
CA THR A 47 -5.54 2.47 1.81
C THR A 47 -6.27 3.68 1.24
N VAL A 48 -5.56 4.78 0.93
CA VAL A 48 -6.19 6.04 0.50
C VAL A 48 -5.65 6.51 -0.85
N LEU A 49 -4.36 6.85 -0.94
CA LEU A 49 -3.82 7.54 -2.12
C LEU A 49 -3.83 6.67 -3.38
N GLY A 50 -3.41 5.41 -3.27
CA GLY A 50 -3.45 4.44 -4.38
C GLY A 50 -4.87 4.24 -4.92
N PRO A 51 -5.84 3.88 -4.08
CA PRO A 51 -7.24 3.74 -4.49
C PRO A 51 -7.84 5.01 -5.13
N LEU A 52 -7.54 6.20 -4.61
CA LEU A 52 -7.95 7.47 -5.22
C LEU A 52 -7.37 7.64 -6.61
N TYR A 53 -6.05 7.44 -6.75
CA TYR A 53 -5.35 7.51 -8.04
C TYR A 53 -5.95 6.54 -9.07
N PHE A 54 -6.19 5.28 -8.67
CA PHE A 54 -6.81 4.29 -9.54
C PHE A 54 -8.24 4.66 -9.93
N ALA A 55 -9.06 5.11 -8.99
CA ALA A 55 -10.43 5.52 -9.25
C ALA A 55 -10.51 6.70 -10.23
N LEU A 56 -9.65 7.71 -10.08
CA LEU A 56 -9.56 8.85 -10.98
C LEU A 56 -9.13 8.42 -12.38
N GLN A 57 -8.05 7.64 -12.50
CA GLN A 57 -7.55 7.16 -13.79
C GLN A 57 -8.59 6.30 -14.54
N ILE A 58 -9.27 5.39 -13.82
CA ILE A 58 -10.32 4.54 -14.41
C ILE A 58 -11.52 5.38 -14.82
N GLY A 59 -11.93 6.32 -13.97
CA GLY A 59 -13.07 7.22 -14.20
C GLY A 59 -12.87 8.06 -15.45
N LEU A 60 -11.75 8.79 -15.53
CA LEU A 60 -11.42 9.65 -16.66
C LEU A 60 -11.24 8.87 -17.97
N ALA A 61 -10.63 7.69 -17.91
CA ALA A 61 -10.39 6.86 -19.10
C ALA A 61 -11.60 6.04 -19.58
N ARG A 62 -12.79 6.23 -18.97
CA ARG A 62 -14.07 5.57 -19.31
C ARG A 62 -13.96 4.06 -19.55
N LYS A 63 -13.18 3.36 -18.72
CA LYS A 63 -12.90 1.93 -18.94
C LYS A 63 -14.15 1.05 -18.77
N PRO A 64 -14.27 -0.06 -19.54
CA PRO A 64 -15.28 -1.08 -19.30
C PRO A 64 -14.99 -1.81 -17.98
N HIS A 65 -16.04 -2.20 -17.25
CA HIS A 65 -15.94 -2.88 -15.94
C HIS A 65 -15.04 -2.17 -14.90
N PRO A 66 -15.30 -0.88 -14.62
CA PRO A 66 -14.38 -0.03 -13.85
C PRO A 66 -14.19 -0.49 -12.39
N TYR A 67 -15.23 -1.08 -11.80
CA TYR A 67 -15.22 -1.53 -10.41
C TYR A 67 -14.37 -2.79 -10.19
N TRP A 68 -14.51 -3.79 -11.08
CA TRP A 68 -13.67 -4.98 -11.07
C TRP A 68 -12.20 -4.64 -11.32
N MET A 69 -11.93 -3.72 -12.23
CA MET A 69 -10.59 -3.25 -12.51
C MET A 69 -9.97 -2.51 -11.31
N LEU A 70 -10.77 -1.70 -10.60
CA LEU A 70 -10.35 -0.99 -9.39
C LEU A 70 -9.95 -1.98 -8.28
N ILE A 71 -10.80 -2.95 -7.95
CA ILE A 71 -10.50 -3.96 -6.92
C ILE A 71 -9.20 -4.70 -7.26
N ARG A 72 -9.05 -5.13 -8.52
CA ARG A 72 -7.86 -5.85 -8.97
C ARG A 72 -6.59 -5.00 -8.84
N LEU A 73 -6.65 -3.72 -9.18
CA LEU A 73 -5.52 -2.80 -9.05
C LEU A 73 -5.16 -2.56 -7.59
N ILE A 74 -6.15 -2.34 -6.71
CA ILE A 74 -5.93 -2.17 -5.26
C ILE A 74 -5.28 -3.42 -4.68
N PHE A 75 -5.78 -4.61 -5.02
CA PHE A 75 -5.24 -5.87 -4.52
C PHE A 75 -3.78 -6.07 -4.94
N ILE A 76 -3.48 -5.97 -6.25
CA ILE A 76 -2.11 -6.16 -6.75
C ILE A 76 -1.18 -5.09 -6.14
N TYR A 77 -1.64 -3.84 -6.06
CA TYR A 77 -0.87 -2.76 -5.46
C TYR A 77 -0.54 -3.03 -3.99
N ALA A 78 -1.53 -3.42 -3.19
CA ALA A 78 -1.34 -3.72 -1.77
C ALA A 78 -0.38 -4.89 -1.56
N VAL A 79 -0.51 -5.97 -2.35
CA VAL A 79 0.40 -7.12 -2.29
C VAL A 79 1.84 -6.72 -2.62
N CYS A 80 2.05 -6.01 -3.73
CA CYS A 80 3.39 -5.56 -4.13
C CYS A 80 3.99 -4.57 -3.14
N ALA A 81 3.21 -3.62 -2.62
CA ALA A 81 3.65 -2.68 -1.60
C ALA A 81 4.10 -3.41 -0.33
N ARG A 82 3.37 -4.45 0.10
CA ARG A 82 3.76 -5.25 1.27
C ARG A 82 4.98 -6.13 1.02
N ALA A 83 5.13 -6.66 -0.19
CA ALA A 83 6.35 -7.35 -0.59
C ALA A 83 7.60 -6.45 -0.47
N MET A 84 7.48 -5.15 -0.78
CA MET A 84 8.57 -4.18 -0.58
C MET A 84 8.85 -3.87 0.90
N VAL A 85 7.83 -3.98 1.75
CA VAL A 85 7.96 -3.72 3.20
C VAL A 85 8.55 -4.92 3.94
N LEU A 86 8.29 -6.16 3.51
CA LEU A 86 8.77 -7.38 4.18
C LEU A 86 10.29 -7.39 4.47
N PRO A 87 11.18 -7.03 3.53
CA PRO A 87 12.62 -6.92 3.81
C PRO A 87 12.96 -6.00 4.99
N THR A 88 12.15 -4.96 5.23
CA THR A 88 12.37 -4.05 6.38
C THR A 88 12.10 -4.72 7.72
N TYR A 89 11.18 -5.70 7.79
CA TYR A 89 10.96 -6.50 8.99
C TYR A 89 12.11 -7.50 9.23
N TRP A 90 12.63 -8.11 8.17
CA TRP A 90 13.79 -8.99 8.29
C TRP A 90 15.04 -8.22 8.73
N ALA A 91 15.26 -7.03 8.15
CA ALA A 91 16.31 -6.12 8.59
C ALA A 91 16.10 -5.71 10.06
N ALA A 92 14.87 -5.38 10.46
CA ALA A 92 14.57 -5.04 11.85
C ALA A 92 14.98 -6.14 12.83
N ARG A 93 14.76 -7.41 12.47
CA ARG A 93 15.22 -8.55 13.26
C ARG A 93 16.73 -8.66 13.31
N MET A 94 17.40 -8.57 12.17
CA MET A 94 18.86 -8.73 12.07
C MET A 94 19.61 -7.63 12.83
N PHE A 95 19.07 -6.41 12.82
CA PHE A 95 19.70 -5.22 13.40
C PHE A 95 19.06 -4.78 14.73
N ASN A 96 18.14 -5.56 15.31
CA ASN A 96 17.44 -5.27 16.57
C ASN A 96 16.80 -3.87 16.62
N TRP A 97 16.08 -3.51 15.57
CA TRP A 97 15.36 -2.23 15.49
C TRP A 97 14.16 -2.20 16.43
N THR A 98 13.93 -1.08 17.12
CA THR A 98 12.99 -0.96 18.26
C THR A 98 11.69 -0.21 17.92
N GLU A 99 11.46 0.16 16.66
CA GLU A 99 10.29 0.93 16.27
C GLU A 99 9.01 0.10 16.44
N SER A 100 7.95 0.77 16.88
CA SER A 100 6.67 0.13 17.23
C SER A 100 6.05 -0.74 16.13
N ARG A 101 6.32 -0.41 14.85
CA ARG A 101 5.83 -1.19 13.71
C ARG A 101 6.49 -2.57 13.59
N PHE A 102 7.61 -2.80 14.25
CA PHE A 102 8.33 -4.07 14.31
C PHE A 102 8.07 -4.83 15.61
N ALA A 103 7.03 -4.45 16.37
CA ALA A 103 6.69 -5.14 17.62
C ALA A 103 6.51 -6.66 17.40
N GLY A 104 7.16 -7.45 18.25
CA GLY A 104 7.12 -8.92 18.21
C GLY A 104 8.09 -9.57 17.22
N VAL A 105 8.83 -8.79 16.43
CA VAL A 105 9.86 -9.31 15.51
C VAL A 105 11.08 -9.86 16.26
N ASP A 106 11.30 -9.41 17.49
CA ASP A 106 12.33 -9.83 18.44
C ASP A 106 12.00 -11.14 19.18
N ALA A 107 10.84 -11.76 18.90
CA ALA A 107 10.42 -13.00 19.54
C ALA A 107 11.53 -14.08 19.52
N ARG A 108 11.66 -14.79 20.64
CA ARG A 108 12.66 -15.86 20.84
C ARG A 108 12.53 -16.97 19.79
N ASN A 109 11.31 -17.25 19.35
CA ASN A 109 11.04 -18.21 18.28
C ASN A 109 11.35 -17.57 16.91
N PRO A 110 12.32 -18.10 16.13
CA PRO A 110 12.69 -17.54 14.82
C PRO A 110 11.55 -17.59 13.80
N PHE A 111 10.67 -18.59 13.87
CA PHE A 111 9.49 -18.64 13.01
C PHE A 111 8.57 -17.43 13.22
N VAL A 112 8.42 -17.00 14.47
CA VAL A 112 7.56 -15.85 14.79
C VAL A 112 8.15 -14.56 14.23
N GLY A 113 9.44 -14.32 14.47
CA GLY A 113 10.10 -13.08 14.06
C GLY A 113 10.36 -12.94 12.56
N PHE A 114 10.73 -14.02 11.86
CA PHE A 114 11.03 -13.96 10.42
C PHE A 114 9.81 -14.18 9.52
N ILE A 115 8.82 -14.94 9.98
CA ILE A 115 7.71 -15.39 9.13
C ILE A 115 6.37 -14.88 9.65
N ALA A 116 5.97 -15.29 10.87
CA ALA A 116 4.61 -15.05 11.33
C ALA A 116 4.29 -13.55 11.44
N VAL A 117 5.11 -12.77 12.16
CA VAL A 117 4.86 -11.34 12.35
C VAL A 117 4.85 -10.56 11.03
N PRO A 118 5.86 -10.70 10.13
CA PRO A 118 5.85 -9.97 8.86
C PRO A 118 4.68 -10.37 7.95
N VAL A 119 4.35 -11.66 7.86
CA VAL A 119 3.29 -12.17 6.98
C VAL A 119 1.90 -11.81 7.50
N ILE A 120 1.63 -12.00 8.80
CA ILE A 120 0.35 -11.63 9.41
C ILE A 120 0.14 -10.12 9.28
N THR A 121 1.16 -9.32 9.56
CA THR A 121 1.06 -7.86 9.43
C THR A 121 0.81 -7.46 7.98
N ALA A 122 1.47 -8.10 7.01
CA ALA A 122 1.19 -7.89 5.59
C ALA A 122 -0.26 -8.25 5.24
N ALA A 123 -0.76 -9.41 5.67
CA ALA A 123 -2.11 -9.87 5.41
C ALA A 123 -3.18 -8.92 5.97
N VAL A 124 -3.04 -8.51 7.24
CA VAL A 124 -3.95 -7.54 7.89
C VAL A 124 -4.04 -6.27 7.08
N TRP A 125 -2.90 -5.73 6.65
CA TRP A 125 -2.89 -4.49 5.89
C TRP A 125 -3.35 -4.64 4.44
N ILE A 126 -3.15 -5.80 3.80
CA ILE A 126 -3.73 -6.08 2.49
C ILE A 126 -5.26 -6.07 2.60
N VAL A 127 -5.81 -6.77 3.59
CA VAL A 127 -7.27 -6.79 3.84
C VAL A 127 -7.79 -5.38 4.13
N ALA A 128 -7.12 -4.64 5.01
CA ALA A 128 -7.50 -3.24 5.31
C ALA A 128 -7.46 -2.36 4.04
N SER A 129 -6.45 -2.51 3.19
CA SER A 129 -6.34 -1.78 1.93
C SER A 129 -7.44 -2.15 0.94
N MET A 130 -7.83 -3.43 0.90
CA MET A 130 -8.96 -3.86 0.08
C MET A 130 -10.26 -3.25 0.57
N VAL A 131 -10.56 -3.33 1.87
CA VAL A 131 -11.83 -2.84 2.43
C VAL A 131 -11.91 -1.31 2.31
N ILE A 132 -10.94 -0.60 2.89
CA ILE A 132 -10.92 0.86 2.93
C ILE A 132 -10.72 1.44 1.53
N GLY A 133 -9.73 0.91 0.80
CA GLY A 133 -9.41 1.38 -0.53
C GLY A 133 -10.53 1.15 -1.51
N SER A 134 -11.23 0.01 -1.44
CA SER A 134 -12.40 -0.19 -2.30
C SER A 134 -13.48 0.82 -1.93
N ALA A 135 -13.84 0.98 -0.65
CA ALA A 135 -14.87 1.94 -0.24
C ALA A 135 -14.58 3.36 -0.77
N ILE A 136 -13.35 3.86 -0.57
CA ILE A 136 -12.92 5.17 -1.08
C ILE A 136 -12.97 5.21 -2.61
N GLY A 137 -12.36 4.23 -3.27
CA GLY A 137 -12.29 4.20 -4.72
C GLY A 137 -13.66 4.09 -5.40
N TYR A 138 -14.60 3.35 -4.80
CA TYR A 138 -15.99 3.27 -5.26
C TYR A 138 -16.67 4.65 -5.21
N ILE A 139 -16.56 5.35 -4.08
CA ILE A 139 -17.15 6.69 -3.90
C ILE A 139 -16.55 7.66 -4.93
N THR A 140 -15.22 7.70 -5.05
CA THR A 140 -14.53 8.59 -5.99
C THR A 140 -14.92 8.30 -7.43
N LEU A 141 -14.96 7.03 -7.82
CA LEU A 141 -15.34 6.64 -9.17
C LEU A 141 -16.80 7.00 -9.49
N ALA A 142 -17.71 6.84 -8.51
CA ALA A 142 -19.10 7.25 -8.65
C ALA A 142 -19.23 8.78 -8.85
N MET A 143 -18.51 9.58 -8.06
CA MET A 143 -18.48 11.05 -8.17
C MET A 143 -17.92 11.52 -9.51
N VAL A 144 -16.82 10.92 -9.99
CA VAL A 144 -16.20 11.28 -11.26
C VAL A 144 -17.15 10.97 -12.42
N ARG A 145 -17.82 9.81 -12.38
CA ARG A 145 -18.79 9.43 -13.42
C ARG A 145 -20.07 10.26 -13.38
N SER A 146 -20.56 10.66 -12.21
CA SER A 146 -21.76 11.51 -12.12
C SER A 146 -21.51 12.92 -12.66
N ARG A 147 -20.36 13.52 -12.31
CA ARG A 147 -19.93 14.84 -12.83
C ARG A 147 -19.84 14.89 -14.35
N MET A 148 -19.44 13.79 -15.00
CA MET A 148 -19.31 13.72 -16.46
C MET A 148 -20.62 13.42 -17.21
N LYS A 149 -21.70 13.02 -16.52
CA LYS A 149 -23.03 12.87 -17.15
C LYS A 149 -23.79 14.19 -17.23
N THR A 150 -23.42 15.14 -16.38
CA THR A 150 -24.04 16.48 -16.28
C THR A 150 -23.40 17.53 -17.20
N THR A 151 -22.34 17.16 -17.91
CA THR A 151 -21.62 18.01 -18.89
C THR A 151 -21.72 17.39 -20.26
#